data_AF-A0A6G3Z0L8-F1
#
_entry.id   AF-A0A6G3Z0L8-F1
#
_cell.length_a   1.000
_cell.length_b   1.000
_cell.length_c   1.000
_cell.angle_alpha   90.00
_cell.angle_beta   90.00
_cell.angle_gamma   90.00
#
_symmetry.space_group_name_H-M   'P 1'
#
loop_
_entity.id
_entity.type
_entity.pdbx_description
1 polymer ?
#
loop_
_entity_poly.entity_id
_entity_poly.type
_entity_poly.pdbx_seq_one_letter_code
_entity_poly.pdbx_strand_id
1 'polypeptide(L)'
;MAYTIKDNCIICDSCQPECPNGAIKSATEQEGYWIDPTLCNGCPDVEVPRCVAVCSVESLTPLQPKKGRCKSSLLPPAIPAIFLNGKTTSFASSMVIWEACNVLAQRPPWQTDADGQLCYRRAVHRGRGEMRFRLTADPESELPVPVATDRAIAQFDIRATCVHLIFAAYAITLDRPWEKPFVLNDQHIEHYLGLDKRKDLTKLDKLTLIKDLVYQTCQLLVTLDWPRQGNVKAFSLNEESVWHLLKTEYYFEEDTQGYRHLIGLGFTIRAGIWAKRFLNKCDYRNQTAFYQYGTLPQSLLTEVMSNWQQHEGSVRLLLWLLFKLRLGGDQRVTVRTLLRIAYGESRLTKATTIRGAHKRLLKTFESDLETVYAYGLIPLFDPETYPLDIQPLWARAADIPDDVDDALQFWVDDANQARSLTDKAPRDKWPRLLNARLSGFELSEDWQQTVRRRSPKRHRKQSRHIQVEQLSGSAVKAARKRQNFTQRSLAKHLGKSQSWVRDVENGRFKVAPEDQARLRHTLNIQ
;
A
#
# COMPACT_ATOMS: atom_id res chain seq x y z
N MET A 1 -24.20 -29.35 12.66
CA MET A 1 -23.09 -28.41 12.98
C MET A 1 -21.87 -28.82 12.16
N ALA A 2 -21.06 -27.88 11.67
CA ALA A 2 -19.85 -28.18 10.91
C ALA A 2 -18.74 -28.76 11.81
N TYR A 3 -17.83 -29.54 11.22
CA TYR A 3 -16.69 -30.19 11.90
C TYR A 3 -15.36 -29.57 11.46
N THR A 4 -14.32 -29.77 12.26
CA THR A 4 -12.93 -29.39 11.95
C THR A 4 -11.99 -30.54 12.31
N ILE A 5 -10.83 -30.58 11.64
CA ILE A 5 -9.75 -31.55 11.91
C ILE A 5 -8.75 -30.88 12.86
N LYS A 6 -8.32 -31.61 13.89
CA LYS A 6 -7.26 -31.19 14.83
C LYS A 6 -5.88 -31.67 14.33
N ASP A 7 -4.84 -31.10 14.93
CA ASP A 7 -3.42 -31.37 14.60
C ASP A 7 -2.95 -32.81 14.90
N ASN A 8 -3.81 -33.67 15.45
CA ASN A 8 -3.51 -35.09 15.70
C ASN A 8 -3.90 -36.00 14.53
N CYS A 9 -4.20 -35.46 13.35
CA CYS A 9 -4.54 -36.22 12.16
C CYS A 9 -3.31 -37.00 11.63
N ILE A 10 -3.50 -38.29 11.35
CA ILE A 10 -2.43 -39.18 10.86
C ILE A 10 -2.46 -39.43 9.34
N ILE A 11 -3.31 -38.70 8.59
CA ILE A 11 -3.37 -38.76 7.12
C ILE A 11 -3.56 -40.21 6.61
N CYS A 12 -4.55 -40.91 7.17
CA CYS A 12 -4.85 -42.31 6.82
C CYS A 12 -5.87 -42.46 5.68
N ASP A 13 -6.35 -41.36 5.11
CA ASP A 13 -7.30 -41.25 3.99
C ASP A 13 -8.70 -41.87 4.20
N SER A 14 -8.96 -42.52 5.34
CA SER A 14 -10.19 -43.27 5.59
C SER A 14 -11.46 -42.41 5.63
N CYS A 15 -11.37 -41.14 6.08
CA CYS A 15 -12.55 -40.30 6.25
C CYS A 15 -12.97 -39.52 4.99
N GLN A 16 -12.05 -39.33 4.02
CA GLN A 16 -12.28 -38.57 2.80
C GLN A 16 -13.38 -39.17 1.88
N PRO A 17 -13.37 -40.48 1.56
CA PRO A 17 -14.39 -41.06 0.67
C PRO A 17 -15.79 -41.12 1.30
N GLU A 18 -15.88 -41.10 2.62
CA GLU A 18 -17.13 -41.18 3.37
C GLU A 18 -17.93 -39.87 3.40
N CYS A 19 -17.34 -38.76 2.94
CA CYS A 19 -17.98 -37.46 2.95
C CYS A 19 -18.86 -37.26 1.71
N PRO A 20 -20.20 -37.27 1.82
CA PRO A 20 -21.10 -37.14 0.66
C PRO A 20 -21.00 -35.77 -0.03
N ASN A 21 -20.64 -34.73 0.72
CA ASN A 21 -20.54 -33.36 0.21
C ASN A 21 -19.13 -33.01 -0.28
N GLY A 22 -18.16 -33.92 -0.22
CA GLY A 22 -16.76 -33.64 -0.58
C GLY A 22 -16.13 -32.51 0.25
N ALA A 23 -16.55 -32.36 1.51
CA ALA A 23 -16.11 -31.28 2.38
C ALA A 23 -14.67 -31.46 2.90
N ILE A 24 -14.12 -32.67 2.87
CA ILE A 24 -12.75 -32.98 3.32
C ILE A 24 -11.79 -32.81 2.14
N LYS A 25 -10.86 -31.87 2.26
CA LYS A 25 -9.88 -31.52 1.22
C LYS A 25 -8.46 -31.66 1.77
N SER A 26 -7.53 -32.07 0.93
CA SER A 26 -6.10 -32.01 1.25
C SER A 26 -5.65 -30.55 1.36
N ALA A 27 -4.87 -30.21 2.39
CA ALA A 27 -4.31 -28.87 2.54
C ALA A 27 -3.13 -28.69 1.56
N THR A 28 -3.08 -27.55 0.86
CA THR A 28 -2.04 -27.25 -0.14
C THR A 28 -0.74 -26.75 0.50
N GLU A 29 -0.80 -26.24 1.74
CA GLU A 29 0.31 -25.58 2.44
C GLU A 29 0.76 -26.31 3.72
N GLN A 30 0.01 -27.32 4.18
CA GLN A 30 0.31 -28.13 5.37
C GLN A 30 0.09 -29.61 5.04
N GLU A 31 0.92 -30.51 5.60
CA GLU A 31 0.68 -31.95 5.51
C GLU A 31 -0.55 -32.30 6.36
N GLY A 32 -1.71 -32.47 5.73
CA GLY A 32 -2.95 -32.80 6.42
C GLY A 32 -4.23 -32.59 5.61
N TYR A 33 -5.34 -32.91 6.25
CA TYR A 33 -6.69 -32.69 5.74
C TYR A 33 -7.36 -31.52 6.47
N TRP A 34 -8.19 -30.76 5.75
CA TRP A 34 -9.05 -29.73 6.34
C TRP A 34 -10.50 -29.92 5.87
N ILE A 35 -11.44 -29.44 6.68
CA ILE A 35 -12.87 -29.48 6.34
C ILE A 35 -13.31 -28.09 5.90
N ASP A 36 -13.88 -28.02 4.70
CA ASP A 36 -14.54 -26.83 4.19
C ASP A 36 -15.87 -26.58 4.92
N PRO A 37 -15.97 -25.54 5.78
CA PRO A 37 -17.17 -25.28 6.56
C PRO A 37 -18.36 -24.86 5.69
N THR A 38 -18.14 -24.49 4.44
CA THR A 38 -19.21 -24.10 3.51
C THR A 38 -19.88 -25.31 2.86
N LEU A 39 -19.18 -26.45 2.79
CA LEU A 39 -19.68 -27.71 2.25
C LEU A 39 -20.15 -28.69 3.35
N CYS A 40 -19.59 -28.57 4.56
CA CYS A 40 -19.96 -29.42 5.69
C CYS A 40 -21.33 -29.01 6.28
N ASN A 41 -22.35 -29.84 6.07
CA ASN A 41 -23.67 -29.68 6.69
C ASN A 41 -23.81 -30.42 8.04
N GLY A 42 -22.79 -31.18 8.45
CA GLY A 42 -22.83 -31.99 9.66
C GLY A 42 -23.66 -33.27 9.57
N CYS A 43 -23.95 -33.77 8.36
CA CYS A 43 -24.63 -35.05 8.09
C CYS A 43 -25.91 -35.25 8.93
N PRO A 44 -26.99 -34.46 8.71
CA PRO A 44 -28.18 -34.47 9.57
C PRO A 44 -28.94 -35.81 9.55
N ASP A 45 -28.72 -36.65 8.54
CA ASP A 45 -29.43 -37.92 8.35
C ASP A 45 -28.90 -39.06 9.25
N VAL A 46 -27.82 -38.82 9.99
CA VAL A 46 -27.16 -39.83 10.85
C VAL A 46 -26.82 -39.25 12.22
N GLU A 47 -26.95 -40.05 13.28
CA GLU A 47 -26.61 -39.61 14.65
C GLU A 47 -25.12 -39.27 14.82
N VAL A 48 -24.24 -40.05 14.17
CA VAL A 48 -22.79 -39.83 14.15
C VAL A 48 -22.35 -39.66 12.69
N PRO A 49 -21.68 -38.54 12.33
CA PRO A 49 -21.19 -38.36 10.97
C PRO A 49 -20.25 -39.49 10.56
N ARG A 50 -20.40 -39.97 9.31
CA ARG A 50 -19.63 -41.11 8.77
C ARG A 50 -18.12 -40.89 8.87
N CYS A 51 -17.67 -39.67 8.60
CA CYS A 51 -16.26 -39.31 8.73
C CYS A 51 -15.73 -39.43 10.17
N VAL A 52 -16.56 -39.12 11.18
CA VAL A 52 -16.21 -39.25 12.60
C VAL A 52 -16.17 -40.73 13.00
N ALA A 53 -17.16 -41.52 12.56
CA ALA A 53 -17.26 -42.95 12.87
C ALA A 53 -16.06 -43.78 12.36
N VAL A 54 -15.44 -43.35 11.25
CA VAL A 54 -14.30 -44.06 10.63
C VAL A 54 -12.94 -43.54 11.15
N CYS A 55 -12.91 -42.44 11.92
CA CYS A 55 -11.67 -41.84 12.39
C CYS A 55 -11.11 -42.56 13.63
N SER A 56 -10.04 -43.35 13.44
CA SER A 56 -9.39 -44.13 14.51
C SER A 56 -8.68 -43.31 15.58
N VAL A 57 -8.36 -42.05 15.30
CA VAL A 57 -7.61 -41.14 16.18
C VAL A 57 -8.45 -39.97 16.72
N GLU A 58 -9.77 -40.00 16.47
CA GLU A 58 -10.73 -38.99 16.93
C GLU A 58 -10.31 -37.54 16.61
N SER A 59 -9.64 -37.32 15.47
CA SER A 59 -9.15 -36.00 15.06
C SER A 59 -10.25 -35.04 14.63
N LEU A 60 -11.46 -35.56 14.37
CA LEU A 60 -12.62 -34.80 13.92
C LEU A 60 -13.43 -34.32 15.11
N THR A 61 -13.51 -33.00 15.30
CA THR A 61 -14.29 -32.42 16.39
C THR A 61 -15.30 -31.41 15.88
N PRO A 62 -16.45 -31.23 16.57
CA PRO A 62 -17.39 -30.18 16.23
C PRO A 62 -16.69 -28.83 16.24
N LEU A 63 -16.87 -28.06 15.16
CA LEU A 63 -16.34 -26.71 15.07
C LEU A 63 -16.97 -25.89 16.20
N GLN A 64 -16.16 -25.54 17.19
CA GLN A 64 -16.63 -24.76 18.32
C GLN A 64 -17.17 -23.42 17.82
N PRO A 65 -18.45 -23.07 18.09
CA PRO A 65 -18.95 -21.76 17.75
C PRO A 65 -18.12 -20.75 18.55
N LYS A 66 -17.42 -19.84 17.85
CA LYS A 66 -16.78 -18.70 18.53
C LYS A 66 -17.86 -17.98 19.34
N LYS A 67 -17.72 -17.94 20.67
CA LYS A 67 -18.63 -17.21 21.57
C LYS A 67 -18.84 -15.79 21.02
N GLY A 68 -20.09 -15.45 20.63
CA GLY A 68 -20.50 -14.08 20.34
C GLY A 68 -21.19 -13.78 18.99
N ARG A 69 -21.39 -14.73 18.08
CA ARG A 69 -22.21 -14.51 16.87
C ARG A 69 -23.07 -15.74 16.56
N CYS A 70 -24.36 -15.71 16.90
CA CYS A 70 -25.32 -16.46 16.11
C CYS A 70 -25.27 -15.89 14.70
N LYS A 71 -24.80 -16.67 13.72
CA LYS A 71 -24.93 -16.29 12.31
C LYS A 71 -26.41 -16.44 11.97
N SER A 72 -27.15 -15.34 12.02
CA SER A 72 -28.54 -15.31 11.56
C SER A 72 -28.59 -15.78 10.11
N SER A 73 -29.49 -16.71 9.79
CA SER A 73 -29.68 -17.25 8.44
C SER A 73 -30.21 -16.22 7.45
N LEU A 74 -30.64 -15.06 7.95
CA LEU A 74 -31.16 -13.92 7.18
C LEU A 74 -30.05 -13.10 6.51
N LEU A 75 -28.79 -13.31 6.90
CA LEU A 75 -27.65 -12.58 6.32
C LEU A 75 -27.23 -13.20 4.99
N PRO A 76 -26.94 -12.39 3.96
CA PRO A 76 -26.52 -12.90 2.65
C PRO A 76 -25.21 -13.70 2.76
N PRO A 77 -25.00 -14.71 1.89
CA PRO A 77 -23.79 -15.52 1.90
C PRO A 77 -22.54 -14.65 1.74
N ALA A 78 -21.43 -15.13 2.30
CA ALA A 78 -20.14 -14.45 2.18
C ALA A 78 -19.79 -14.24 0.71
N ILE A 79 -19.56 -12.98 0.32
CA ILE A 79 -19.15 -12.60 -1.05
C ILE A 79 -17.63 -12.79 -1.12
N PRO A 80 -17.05 -13.15 -2.27
CA PRO A 80 -15.61 -13.37 -2.37
C PRO A 80 -14.81 -12.16 -1.85
N ALA A 81 -13.85 -12.44 -0.98
CA ALA A 81 -12.97 -11.43 -0.41
C ALA A 81 -12.06 -10.84 -1.50
N ILE A 82 -11.84 -9.52 -1.49
CA ILE A 82 -10.92 -8.87 -2.45
C ILE A 82 -9.44 -9.00 -2.06
N PHE A 83 -9.15 -9.24 -0.78
CA PHE A 83 -7.79 -9.47 -0.25
C PHE A 83 -7.49 -10.96 -0.17
N LEU A 84 -7.33 -11.61 -1.32
CA LEU A 84 -7.14 -13.07 -1.41
C LEU A 84 -5.89 -13.57 -0.68
N ASN A 85 -4.83 -12.76 -0.62
CA ASN A 85 -3.60 -13.06 0.11
C ASN A 85 -3.61 -12.53 1.56
N GLY A 86 -4.73 -11.97 2.03
CA GLY A 86 -4.88 -11.35 3.35
C GLY A 86 -4.10 -10.05 3.58
N LYS A 87 -3.39 -9.52 2.57
CA LYS A 87 -2.52 -8.34 2.71
C LYS A 87 -2.83 -7.23 1.70
N THR A 88 -2.90 -7.57 0.41
CA THR A 88 -2.96 -6.60 -0.68
C THR A 88 -3.95 -7.01 -1.76
N THR A 89 -4.51 -6.03 -2.46
CA THR A 89 -5.40 -6.26 -3.61
C THR A 89 -5.14 -5.26 -4.73
N SER A 90 -5.56 -5.57 -5.95
CA SER A 90 -5.49 -4.60 -7.06
C SER A 90 -6.69 -3.65 -7.00
N PHE A 91 -6.46 -2.37 -7.23
CA PHE A 91 -7.53 -1.37 -7.25
C PHE A 91 -7.38 -0.36 -8.41
N ALA A 92 -8.51 0.22 -8.83
CA ALA A 92 -8.53 1.25 -9.86
C ALA A 92 -7.81 2.50 -9.37
N SER A 93 -6.76 2.92 -10.07
CA SER A 93 -5.98 4.12 -9.74
C SER A 93 -6.05 5.16 -10.86
N SER A 94 -7.20 5.23 -11.53
CA SER A 94 -7.47 6.26 -12.53
C SER A 94 -7.47 7.65 -11.89
N MET A 95 -7.32 8.68 -12.71
CA MET A 95 -7.37 10.08 -12.25
C MET A 95 -8.69 10.40 -11.55
N VAL A 96 -9.81 9.81 -12.01
CA VAL A 96 -11.13 9.98 -11.38
C VAL A 96 -11.12 9.43 -9.95
N ILE A 97 -10.58 8.23 -9.75
CA ILE A 97 -10.48 7.63 -8.41
C ILE A 97 -9.54 8.42 -7.51
N TRP A 98 -8.40 8.88 -8.04
CA TRP A 98 -7.46 9.69 -7.26
C TRP A 98 -8.08 11.02 -6.81
N GLU A 99 -8.66 11.78 -7.74
CA GLU A 99 -9.23 13.09 -7.38
C GLU A 99 -10.49 12.94 -6.51
N ALA A 100 -11.32 11.92 -6.73
CA ALA A 100 -12.40 11.58 -5.80
C ALA A 100 -11.89 11.25 -4.39
N CYS A 101 -10.76 10.54 -4.28
CA CYS A 101 -10.12 10.28 -2.99
C CYS A 101 -9.64 11.57 -2.32
N ASN A 102 -9.10 12.54 -3.09
CA ASN A 102 -8.72 13.85 -2.56
C ASN A 102 -9.94 14.65 -2.08
N VAL A 103 -11.07 14.55 -2.79
CA VAL A 103 -12.34 15.20 -2.39
C VAL A 103 -12.85 14.62 -1.08
N LEU A 104 -12.93 13.29 -0.96
CA LEU A 104 -13.38 12.60 0.26
C LEU A 104 -12.41 12.83 1.44
N ALA A 105 -11.11 12.95 1.19
CA ALA A 105 -10.12 13.22 2.23
C ALA A 105 -10.13 14.68 2.74
N GLN A 106 -10.97 15.54 2.15
CA GLN A 106 -11.09 16.97 2.37
C GLN A 106 -9.87 17.84 1.97
N ARG A 107 -10.18 19.12 1.71
CA ARG A 107 -9.32 20.28 1.34
C ARG A 107 -9.02 20.56 -0.15
N PRO A 108 -9.80 20.09 -1.15
CA PRO A 108 -9.74 20.78 -2.43
C PRO A 108 -10.22 22.24 -2.25
N PRO A 109 -9.65 23.20 -3.00
CA PRO A 109 -10.19 24.55 -3.05
C PRO A 109 -11.53 24.50 -3.80
N TRP A 110 -12.62 24.35 -3.05
CA TRP A 110 -13.98 24.47 -3.57
C TRP A 110 -14.20 25.89 -4.09
N GLN A 111 -14.81 25.99 -5.26
CA GLN A 111 -15.11 27.25 -5.94
C GLN A 111 -16.58 27.26 -6.33
N THR A 112 -17.22 28.41 -6.20
CA THR A 112 -18.58 28.59 -6.71
C THR A 112 -18.52 28.77 -8.22
N ASP A 113 -19.30 28.01 -8.97
CA ASP A 113 -19.45 28.18 -10.40
C ASP A 113 -20.45 29.30 -10.76
N ALA A 114 -20.65 29.51 -12.07
CA ALA A 114 -21.56 30.53 -12.59
C ALA A 114 -23.03 30.28 -12.20
N ASP A 115 -23.39 29.04 -11.86
CA ASP A 115 -24.74 28.63 -11.45
C ASP A 115 -24.92 28.73 -9.92
N GLY A 116 -23.94 29.27 -9.21
CA GLY A 116 -23.95 29.39 -7.75
C GLY A 116 -23.65 28.08 -7.01
N GLN A 117 -23.22 27.03 -7.70
CA GLN A 117 -22.94 25.72 -7.12
C GLN A 117 -21.46 25.57 -6.75
N LEU A 118 -21.20 24.98 -5.58
CA LEU A 118 -19.84 24.64 -5.16
C LEU A 118 -19.33 23.46 -5.98
N CYS A 119 -18.19 23.67 -6.62
CA CYS A 119 -17.51 22.66 -7.42
C CYS A 119 -16.01 22.65 -7.15
N TYR A 120 -15.41 21.48 -7.24
CA TYR A 120 -13.96 21.33 -7.29
C TYR A 120 -13.53 21.11 -8.73
N ARG A 121 -12.56 21.90 -9.21
CA ARG A 121 -12.05 21.83 -10.59
C ARG A 121 -10.59 21.43 -10.63
N ARG A 122 -10.27 20.53 -11.55
CA ARG A 122 -8.93 20.02 -11.78
C ARG A 122 -8.58 20.07 -13.26
N ALA A 123 -7.56 20.85 -13.59
CA ALA A 123 -7.04 20.93 -14.95
C ALA A 123 -6.38 19.60 -15.38
N VAL A 124 -6.73 19.12 -16.57
CA VAL A 124 -6.17 17.93 -17.22
C VAL A 124 -5.20 18.38 -18.33
N HIS A 125 -4.08 17.68 -18.49
CA HIS A 125 -3.08 17.90 -19.55
C HIS A 125 -2.73 19.39 -19.77
N ARG A 126 -2.09 20.03 -18.79
CA ARG A 126 -1.67 21.45 -18.86
C ARG A 126 -2.82 22.42 -19.20
N GLY A 127 -4.04 22.12 -18.75
CA GLY A 127 -5.21 22.98 -18.94
C GLY A 127 -5.95 22.81 -20.26
N ARG A 128 -5.68 21.74 -21.02
CA ARG A 128 -6.41 21.44 -22.27
C ARG A 128 -7.77 20.75 -22.06
N GLY A 129 -8.09 20.42 -20.81
CA GLY A 129 -9.39 19.93 -20.39
C GLY A 129 -9.53 20.04 -18.89
N GLU A 130 -10.68 19.63 -18.36
CA GLU A 130 -11.08 19.83 -16.98
C GLU A 130 -11.80 18.59 -16.43
N MET A 131 -11.55 18.29 -15.16
CA MET A 131 -12.38 17.39 -14.36
C MET A 131 -13.05 18.22 -13.28
N ARG A 132 -14.37 18.12 -13.18
CA ARG A 132 -15.15 18.86 -12.18
C ARG A 132 -15.88 17.88 -11.28
N PHE A 133 -15.83 18.12 -9.97
CA PHE A 133 -16.61 17.38 -8.99
C PHE A 133 -17.66 18.28 -8.35
N ARG A 134 -18.86 17.73 -8.16
CA ARG A 134 -19.96 18.31 -7.38
C ARG A 134 -20.50 17.27 -6.42
N LEU A 135 -21.36 17.70 -5.50
CA LEU A 135 -22.02 16.83 -4.52
C LEU A 135 -23.50 16.72 -4.82
N THR A 136 -24.07 15.55 -4.62
CA THR A 136 -25.53 15.37 -4.58
C THR A 136 -26.01 15.23 -3.14
N ALA A 137 -27.23 15.68 -2.86
CA ALA A 137 -27.85 15.50 -1.54
C ALA A 137 -28.30 14.05 -1.31
N ASP A 138 -28.81 13.39 -2.34
CA ASP A 138 -29.33 12.03 -2.25
C ASP A 138 -28.54 11.09 -3.18
N PRO A 139 -27.68 10.22 -2.62
CA PRO A 139 -26.90 9.28 -3.42
C PRO A 139 -27.73 8.13 -4.02
N GLU A 140 -28.98 7.92 -3.58
CA GLU A 140 -29.88 6.87 -4.12
C GLU A 140 -30.76 7.37 -5.28
N SER A 141 -30.83 8.69 -5.50
CA SER A 141 -31.59 9.26 -6.61
C SER A 141 -31.00 8.87 -7.97
N GLU A 142 -31.85 8.38 -8.89
CA GLU A 142 -31.46 8.09 -10.28
C GLU A 142 -31.06 9.36 -11.06
N LEU A 143 -31.63 10.50 -10.67
CA LEU A 143 -31.32 11.82 -11.20
C LEU A 143 -30.70 12.65 -10.08
N PRO A 144 -29.37 12.62 -9.93
CA PRO A 144 -28.71 13.35 -8.86
C PRO A 144 -28.88 14.85 -9.07
N VAL A 145 -29.47 15.52 -8.08
CA VAL A 145 -29.54 16.98 -8.06
C VAL A 145 -28.29 17.50 -7.33
N PRO A 146 -27.50 18.40 -7.95
CA PRO A 146 -26.38 19.03 -7.28
C PRO A 146 -26.87 19.85 -6.08
N VAL A 147 -26.28 19.63 -4.91
CA VAL A 147 -26.57 20.42 -3.71
C VAL A 147 -25.27 20.92 -3.12
N ALA A 148 -25.16 22.25 -3.05
CA ALA A 148 -23.96 22.94 -2.61
C ALA A 148 -24.23 23.74 -1.33
N THR A 149 -24.09 23.10 -0.17
CA THR A 149 -23.94 23.84 1.09
C THR A 149 -22.56 23.57 1.68
N ASP A 150 -21.89 24.60 2.19
CA ASP A 150 -20.61 24.45 2.90
C ASP A 150 -20.69 23.42 4.04
N ARG A 151 -21.89 23.26 4.61
CA ARG A 151 -22.19 22.27 5.64
C ARG A 151 -22.03 20.83 5.15
N ALA A 152 -22.44 20.51 3.92
CA ALA A 152 -22.30 19.16 3.36
C ALA A 152 -20.83 18.78 3.15
N ILE A 153 -19.99 19.74 2.71
CA ILE A 153 -18.55 19.52 2.54
C ILE A 153 -17.86 19.28 3.89
N ALA A 154 -18.24 20.05 4.92
CA ALA A 154 -17.67 19.91 6.26
C ALA A 154 -18.03 18.58 6.95
N GLN A 155 -19.07 17.90 6.49
CA GLN A 155 -19.55 16.64 7.04
C GLN A 155 -18.84 15.40 6.51
N PHE A 156 -17.97 15.54 5.49
CA PHE A 156 -17.24 14.39 4.96
C PHE A 156 -16.31 13.79 6.00
N ASP A 157 -16.48 12.50 6.22
CA ASP A 157 -15.57 11.70 7.01
C ASP A 157 -14.43 11.21 6.12
N ILE A 158 -13.18 11.49 6.51
CA ILE A 158 -12.00 11.02 5.77
C ILE A 158 -12.00 9.49 5.62
N ARG A 159 -12.66 8.74 6.52
CA ARG A 159 -12.81 7.29 6.43
C ARG A 159 -13.64 6.84 5.23
N ALA A 160 -14.44 7.72 4.61
CA ALA A 160 -15.15 7.42 3.37
C ALA A 160 -14.18 7.11 2.22
N THR A 161 -12.95 7.62 2.29
CA THR A 161 -11.88 7.26 1.35
C THR A 161 -11.59 5.76 1.35
N CYS A 162 -11.69 5.08 2.49
CA CYS A 162 -11.48 3.64 2.58
C CYS A 162 -12.55 2.87 1.81
N VAL A 163 -13.82 3.26 1.95
CA VAL A 163 -14.94 2.66 1.22
C VAL A 163 -14.81 2.90 -0.28
N HIS A 164 -14.42 4.12 -0.68
CA HIS A 164 -14.11 4.46 -2.07
C HIS A 164 -12.99 3.58 -2.66
N LEU A 165 -11.92 3.33 -1.90
CA LEU A 165 -10.83 2.44 -2.33
C LEU A 165 -11.27 0.97 -2.42
N ILE A 166 -12.14 0.52 -1.52
CA ILE A 166 -12.76 -0.81 -1.59
C ILE A 166 -13.62 -0.92 -2.87
N PHE A 167 -14.45 0.07 -3.19
CA PHE A 167 -15.23 0.09 -4.43
C PHE A 167 -14.33 0.06 -5.66
N ALA A 168 -13.23 0.81 -5.64
CA ALA A 168 -12.23 0.81 -6.69
C ALA A 168 -11.55 -0.57 -6.87
N ALA A 169 -11.40 -1.35 -5.80
CA ALA A 169 -10.89 -2.73 -5.87
C ALA A 169 -11.93 -3.68 -6.48
N TYR A 170 -13.18 -3.63 -6.03
CA TYR A 170 -14.27 -4.42 -6.61
C TYR A 170 -14.52 -4.09 -8.09
N ALA A 171 -14.46 -2.82 -8.48
CA ALA A 171 -14.68 -2.43 -9.88
C ALA A 171 -13.68 -3.07 -10.86
N ILE A 172 -12.45 -3.39 -10.42
CA ILE A 172 -11.44 -4.06 -11.26
C ILE A 172 -11.73 -5.54 -11.49
N THR A 173 -12.40 -6.20 -10.54
CA THR A 173 -12.72 -7.62 -10.65
C THR A 173 -13.78 -7.87 -11.73
N LEU A 174 -14.54 -6.83 -12.10
CA LEU A 174 -15.55 -6.85 -13.16
C LEU A 174 -14.95 -6.53 -14.54
N ASP A 175 -15.51 -7.12 -15.60
CA ASP A 175 -15.13 -6.79 -16.98
C ASP A 175 -15.73 -5.49 -17.50
N ARG A 176 -16.95 -5.18 -17.04
CA ARG A 176 -17.72 -3.99 -17.41
C ARG A 176 -18.35 -3.35 -16.17
N PRO A 177 -17.56 -2.70 -15.30
CA PRO A 177 -18.04 -2.14 -14.04
C PRO A 177 -19.08 -1.00 -14.19
N TRP A 178 -19.21 -0.42 -15.38
CA TRP A 178 -20.24 0.57 -15.72
C TRP A 178 -21.61 -0.07 -16.07
N GLU A 179 -21.65 -1.37 -16.37
CA GLU A 179 -22.87 -2.13 -16.69
C GLU A 179 -23.24 -3.08 -15.54
N LYS A 180 -22.25 -3.80 -15.01
CA LYS A 180 -22.43 -4.82 -13.98
C LYS A 180 -22.29 -4.21 -12.59
N PRO A 181 -23.30 -4.32 -11.71
CA PRO A 181 -23.13 -3.95 -10.31
C PRO A 181 -22.35 -5.03 -9.54
N PHE A 182 -21.83 -4.65 -8.38
CA PHE A 182 -21.35 -5.56 -7.36
C PHE A 182 -22.10 -5.33 -6.05
N VAL A 183 -22.17 -6.36 -5.22
CA VAL A 183 -22.83 -6.31 -3.92
C VAL A 183 -21.77 -6.34 -2.83
N LEU A 184 -21.97 -5.52 -1.80
CA LEU A 184 -21.20 -5.49 -0.57
C LEU A 184 -22.14 -5.62 0.62
N ASN A 185 -21.67 -6.20 1.72
CA ASN A 185 -22.42 -6.24 2.96
C ASN A 185 -21.59 -5.61 4.09
N ASP A 186 -22.25 -5.35 5.22
CA ASP A 186 -21.63 -4.81 6.41
C ASP A 186 -20.43 -5.63 6.88
N GLN A 187 -20.51 -6.96 6.84
CA GLN A 187 -19.45 -7.84 7.34
C GLN A 187 -18.13 -7.69 6.57
N HIS A 188 -18.19 -7.52 5.25
CA HIS A 188 -16.99 -7.27 4.45
C HIS A 188 -16.36 -5.92 4.82
N ILE A 189 -17.19 -4.88 4.91
CA ILE A 189 -16.71 -3.54 5.26
C ILE A 189 -16.14 -3.54 6.68
N GLU A 190 -16.79 -4.21 7.64
CA GLU A 190 -16.28 -4.38 8.99
C GLU A 190 -14.90 -5.04 9.00
N HIS A 191 -14.74 -6.12 8.25
CA HIS A 191 -13.49 -6.87 8.19
C HIS A 191 -12.36 -6.06 7.54
N TYR A 192 -12.63 -5.41 6.41
CA TYR A 192 -11.62 -4.62 5.70
C TYR A 192 -11.18 -3.38 6.47
N LEU A 193 -12.12 -2.74 7.19
CA LEU A 193 -11.84 -1.56 8.00
C LEU A 193 -11.36 -1.90 9.43
N GLY A 194 -11.35 -3.17 9.82
CA GLY A 194 -11.00 -3.59 11.18
C GLY A 194 -12.03 -3.19 12.26
N LEU A 195 -13.27 -2.91 11.88
CA LEU A 195 -14.36 -2.58 12.81
C LEU A 195 -14.83 -3.80 13.60
N ASP A 196 -14.58 -5.00 13.11
CA ASP A 196 -14.83 -6.26 13.81
C ASP A 196 -14.00 -6.35 15.11
N LYS A 197 -12.78 -5.81 15.11
CA LYS A 197 -11.87 -5.76 16.27
C LYS A 197 -12.28 -4.71 17.32
N ARG A 198 -13.07 -3.71 16.94
CA ARG A 198 -13.54 -2.66 17.84
C ARG A 198 -14.66 -3.15 18.73
N LYS A 199 -14.43 -3.13 20.05
CA LYS A 199 -15.39 -3.57 21.09
C LYS A 199 -16.14 -2.41 21.75
N ASP A 200 -15.73 -1.19 21.45
CA ASP A 200 -16.29 0.04 22.01
C ASP A 200 -17.56 0.51 21.28
N LEU A 201 -17.81 0.00 20.07
CA LEU A 201 -19.01 0.30 19.27
C LEU A 201 -20.03 -0.84 19.35
N THR A 202 -21.30 -0.47 19.51
CA THR A 202 -22.40 -1.44 19.37
C THR A 202 -22.56 -1.88 17.92
N LYS A 203 -23.31 -2.97 17.69
CA LYS A 203 -23.61 -3.42 16.32
C LYS A 203 -24.34 -2.33 15.51
N LEU A 204 -25.29 -1.63 16.14
CA LEU A 204 -26.04 -0.54 15.50
C LEU A 204 -25.10 0.62 15.13
N ASP A 205 -24.17 1.00 16.03
CA ASP A 205 -23.21 2.06 15.73
C ASP A 205 -22.31 1.72 14.54
N LYS A 206 -21.88 0.46 14.43
CA LYS A 206 -21.09 -0.02 13.28
C LYS A 206 -21.90 0.04 11.98
N LEU A 207 -23.15 -0.41 12.00
CA LEU A 207 -24.01 -0.40 10.81
C LEU A 207 -24.33 1.05 10.37
N THR A 208 -24.63 1.94 11.31
CA THR A 208 -24.85 3.37 11.03
C THR A 208 -23.60 4.01 10.44
N LEU A 209 -22.42 3.79 11.05
CA LEU A 209 -21.15 4.28 10.52
C LEU A 209 -20.90 3.78 9.10
N ILE A 210 -21.07 2.48 8.85
CA ILE A 210 -20.85 1.89 7.53
C ILE A 210 -21.79 2.52 6.50
N LYS A 211 -23.08 2.68 6.84
CA LYS A 211 -24.05 3.33 5.98
C LYS A 211 -23.63 4.76 5.65
N ASP A 212 -23.24 5.55 6.64
CA ASP A 212 -22.82 6.94 6.45
C ASP A 212 -21.60 7.04 5.52
N LEU A 213 -20.59 6.17 5.71
CA LEU A 213 -19.40 6.15 4.86
C LEU A 213 -19.72 5.75 3.41
N VAL A 214 -20.61 4.78 3.21
CA VAL A 214 -21.08 4.37 1.87
C VAL A 214 -21.85 5.51 1.21
N TYR A 215 -22.78 6.14 1.92
CA TYR A 215 -23.57 7.25 1.39
C TYR A 215 -22.68 8.42 0.98
N GLN A 216 -21.73 8.82 1.84
CA GLN A 216 -20.75 9.88 1.51
C GLN A 216 -19.93 9.54 0.26
N THR A 217 -19.50 8.28 0.12
CA THR A 217 -18.74 7.85 -1.07
C THR A 217 -19.57 7.97 -2.36
N CYS A 218 -20.87 7.73 -2.29
CA CYS A 218 -21.79 7.79 -3.42
C CYS A 218 -22.35 9.19 -3.72
N GLN A 219 -22.08 10.20 -2.86
CA GLN A 219 -22.51 11.58 -3.09
C GLN A 219 -21.69 12.32 -4.16
N LEU A 220 -20.56 11.76 -4.60
CA LEU A 220 -19.68 12.42 -5.56
C LEU A 220 -20.22 12.32 -6.99
N LEU A 221 -20.40 13.48 -7.62
CA LEU A 221 -20.64 13.62 -9.05
C LEU A 221 -19.35 14.06 -9.75
N VAL A 222 -19.16 13.60 -10.99
CA VAL A 222 -18.03 13.95 -11.83
C VAL A 222 -18.49 14.36 -13.22
N THR A 223 -17.93 15.45 -13.72
CA THR A 223 -18.00 15.88 -15.12
C THR A 223 -16.59 15.82 -15.70
N LEU A 224 -16.46 15.32 -16.92
CA LEU A 224 -15.15 15.13 -17.57
C LEU A 224 -15.12 15.82 -18.91
N ASP A 225 -14.13 16.68 -19.11
CA ASP A 225 -13.70 17.17 -20.41
C ASP A 225 -12.27 16.70 -20.65
N TRP A 226 -12.12 15.66 -21.46
CA TRP A 226 -10.85 14.96 -21.64
C TRP A 226 -10.24 15.21 -23.02
N PRO A 227 -9.07 15.87 -23.10
CA PRO A 227 -8.43 16.13 -24.38
C PRO A 227 -7.82 14.85 -24.94
N ARG A 228 -7.54 14.85 -26.26
CA ARG A 228 -6.83 13.75 -26.91
C ARG A 228 -5.45 13.55 -26.26
N GLN A 229 -5.15 12.32 -25.87
CA GLN A 229 -3.88 11.95 -25.24
C GLN A 229 -3.36 10.64 -25.86
N GLY A 230 -2.28 10.74 -26.63
CA GLY A 230 -1.77 9.60 -27.40
C GLY A 230 -2.84 9.05 -28.34
N ASN A 231 -3.13 7.76 -28.19
CA ASN A 231 -4.10 7.03 -29.02
C ASN A 231 -5.55 7.14 -28.49
N VAL A 232 -5.74 7.67 -27.27
CA VAL A 232 -7.07 7.90 -26.71
C VAL A 232 -7.65 9.19 -27.30
N LYS A 233 -8.79 9.06 -28.01
CA LYS A 233 -9.53 10.19 -28.60
C LYS A 233 -10.05 11.12 -27.49
N ALA A 234 -10.25 12.39 -27.83
CA ALA A 234 -10.93 13.32 -26.94
C ALA A 234 -12.37 12.85 -26.65
N PHE A 235 -12.85 13.06 -25.44
CA PHE A 235 -14.21 12.75 -25.04
C PHE A 235 -14.65 13.68 -23.93
N SER A 236 -15.97 13.90 -23.86
CA SER A 236 -16.58 14.62 -22.75
C SER A 236 -17.69 13.73 -22.17
N LEU A 237 -17.83 13.75 -20.84
CA LEU A 237 -18.91 13.10 -20.12
C LEU A 237 -19.64 14.18 -19.32
N ASN A 238 -20.96 14.16 -19.44
CA ASN A 238 -21.83 15.00 -18.65
C ASN A 238 -21.74 14.62 -17.16
N GLU A 239 -22.36 15.43 -16.31
CA GLU A 239 -22.37 15.21 -14.87
C GLU A 239 -23.05 13.88 -14.51
N GLU A 240 -22.30 13.00 -13.83
CA GLU A 240 -22.76 11.67 -13.42
C GLU A 240 -22.13 11.26 -12.09
N SER A 241 -22.76 10.32 -11.38
CA SER A 241 -22.20 9.78 -10.14
C SER A 241 -20.90 9.02 -10.39
N VAL A 242 -19.91 9.22 -9.51
CA VAL A 242 -18.69 8.39 -9.51
C VAL A 242 -19.08 6.94 -9.18
N TRP A 243 -19.95 6.77 -8.19
CA TRP A 243 -20.55 5.49 -7.80
C TRP A 243 -22.06 5.65 -7.70
N HIS A 244 -22.79 4.77 -8.38
CA HIS A 244 -24.24 4.67 -8.26
C HIS A 244 -24.58 3.70 -7.14
N LEU A 245 -25.25 4.18 -6.10
CA LEU A 245 -25.87 3.33 -5.09
C LEU A 245 -27.25 2.90 -5.60
N LEU A 246 -27.35 1.70 -6.16
CA LEU A 246 -28.57 1.20 -6.79
C LEU A 246 -29.60 0.71 -5.77
N LYS A 247 -29.14 0.16 -4.65
CA LYS A 247 -30.01 -0.40 -3.62
C LYS A 247 -29.28 -0.50 -2.28
N THR A 248 -29.97 -0.11 -1.21
CA THR A 248 -29.59 -0.41 0.17
C THR A 248 -30.59 -1.41 0.76
N GLU A 249 -30.11 -2.59 1.15
CA GLU A 249 -30.89 -3.65 1.77
C GLU A 249 -30.68 -3.64 3.29
N TYR A 250 -31.78 -3.70 4.03
CA TYR A 250 -31.77 -3.72 5.48
C TYR A 250 -32.25 -5.10 5.96
N TYR A 251 -31.42 -5.77 6.74
CA TYR A 251 -31.76 -7.07 7.31
C TYR A 251 -32.19 -6.87 8.76
N PHE A 252 -33.40 -7.31 9.10
CA PHE A 252 -33.97 -7.18 10.43
C PHE A 252 -34.22 -8.57 11.04
N GLU A 253 -34.07 -8.66 12.35
CA GLU A 253 -34.45 -9.83 13.15
C GLU A 253 -35.53 -9.40 14.14
N GLU A 254 -36.60 -10.17 14.24
CA GLU A 254 -37.67 -9.94 15.22
C GLU A 254 -37.36 -10.71 16.50
N ASP A 255 -37.39 -10.02 17.63
CA ASP A 255 -37.24 -10.67 18.94
C ASP A 255 -38.54 -11.36 19.39
N THR A 256 -38.48 -12.08 20.50
CA THR A 256 -39.64 -12.78 21.08
C THR A 256 -40.77 -11.84 21.52
N GLN A 257 -40.53 -10.53 21.56
CA GLN A 257 -41.51 -9.49 21.91
C GLN A 257 -42.05 -8.75 20.67
N GLY A 258 -41.58 -9.10 19.47
CA GLY A 258 -42.01 -8.52 18.20
C GLY A 258 -41.26 -7.25 17.79
N TYR A 259 -40.20 -6.83 18.49
CA TYR A 259 -39.38 -5.69 18.08
C TYR A 259 -38.39 -6.09 16.98
N ARG A 260 -38.26 -5.22 15.97
CA ARG A 260 -37.33 -5.39 14.85
C ARG A 260 -35.99 -4.76 15.15
N HIS A 261 -34.95 -5.59 15.18
CA HIS A 261 -33.56 -5.16 15.37
C HIS A 261 -32.83 -5.22 14.04
N LEU A 262 -32.15 -4.14 13.67
CA LEU A 262 -31.31 -4.12 12.46
C LEU A 262 -30.07 -5.00 12.68
N ILE A 263 -29.95 -6.08 11.90
CA ILE A 263 -28.89 -7.08 12.04
C ILE A 263 -27.85 -7.05 10.91
N GLY A 264 -28.09 -6.33 9.82
CA GLY A 264 -27.13 -6.24 8.73
C GLY A 264 -27.55 -5.25 7.65
N LEU A 265 -26.61 -4.92 6.77
CA LEU A 265 -26.81 -4.05 5.62
C LEU A 265 -26.19 -4.65 4.36
N GLY A 266 -26.91 -4.55 3.25
CA GLY A 266 -26.42 -4.87 1.91
C GLY A 266 -26.43 -3.63 1.02
N PHE A 267 -25.42 -3.47 0.18
CA PHE A 267 -25.29 -2.35 -0.74
C PHE A 267 -25.03 -2.88 -2.15
N THR A 268 -25.85 -2.46 -3.11
CA THR A 268 -25.64 -2.76 -4.53
C THR A 268 -25.08 -1.51 -5.21
N ILE A 269 -23.85 -1.60 -5.69
CA ILE A 269 -23.11 -0.45 -6.22
C ILE A 269 -22.70 -0.71 -7.67
N ARG A 270 -22.71 0.32 -8.50
CA ARG A 270 -22.21 0.29 -9.88
C ARG A 270 -21.30 1.49 -10.13
N ALA A 271 -20.23 1.30 -10.91
CA ALA A 271 -19.40 2.43 -11.30
C ALA A 271 -20.14 3.33 -12.31
N GLY A 272 -19.87 4.64 -12.29
CA GLY A 272 -20.36 5.57 -13.32
C GLY A 272 -19.77 5.30 -14.71
N ILE A 273 -20.26 6.01 -15.74
CA ILE A 273 -19.85 5.78 -17.14
C ILE A 273 -18.38 6.13 -17.37
N TRP A 274 -17.77 6.95 -16.49
CA TRP A 274 -16.33 7.18 -16.47
C TRP A 274 -15.53 5.85 -16.50
N ALA A 275 -16.02 4.79 -15.86
CA ALA A 275 -15.34 3.51 -15.80
C ALA A 275 -15.21 2.86 -17.20
N LYS A 276 -16.10 3.16 -18.14
CA LYS A 276 -15.97 2.70 -19.54
C LYS A 276 -14.70 3.23 -20.21
N ARG A 277 -14.24 4.43 -19.84
CA ARG A 277 -13.04 5.06 -20.40
C ARG A 277 -11.76 4.72 -19.67
N PHE A 278 -11.85 4.37 -18.38
CA PHE A 278 -10.68 4.17 -17.51
C PHE A 278 -10.48 2.74 -17.00
N LEU A 279 -11.48 1.86 -17.15
CA LEU A 279 -11.49 0.48 -16.64
C LEU A 279 -11.90 -0.56 -17.69
N ASN A 280 -12.00 -0.18 -18.97
CA ASN A 280 -12.29 -1.14 -20.05
C ASN A 280 -11.03 -1.90 -20.48
N LYS A 281 -10.92 -3.17 -20.08
CA LYS A 281 -9.80 -4.07 -20.42
C LYS A 281 -9.68 -4.31 -21.93
N CYS A 282 -10.80 -4.40 -22.65
CA CYS A 282 -10.81 -4.68 -24.09
C CYS A 282 -10.29 -3.47 -24.89
N ASP A 283 -10.80 -2.29 -24.61
CA ASP A 283 -10.38 -1.05 -25.29
C ASP A 283 -8.92 -0.70 -24.96
N TYR A 284 -8.45 -1.05 -23.76
CA TYR A 284 -7.04 -0.90 -23.41
C TYR A 284 -6.12 -1.78 -24.27
N ARG A 285 -6.50 -3.03 -24.55
CA ARG A 285 -5.74 -3.90 -25.48
C ARG A 285 -5.64 -3.29 -26.87
N ASN A 286 -6.68 -2.55 -27.28
CA ASN A 286 -6.73 -1.81 -28.54
C ASN A 286 -6.13 -0.40 -28.46
N GLN A 287 -5.49 -0.04 -27.33
CA GLN A 287 -4.89 1.28 -27.05
C GLN A 287 -5.85 2.47 -27.14
N THR A 288 -7.15 2.25 -27.01
CA THR A 288 -8.20 3.28 -27.14
C THR A 288 -8.80 3.74 -25.80
N ALA A 289 -8.45 3.08 -24.69
CA ALA A 289 -8.85 3.46 -23.33
C ALA A 289 -7.66 3.51 -22.37
N PHE A 290 -7.83 4.25 -21.28
CA PHE A 290 -6.88 4.19 -20.17
C PHE A 290 -7.18 2.96 -19.33
N TYR A 291 -6.14 2.30 -18.82
CA TYR A 291 -6.30 1.27 -17.81
C TYR A 291 -5.20 1.45 -16.77
N GLN A 292 -5.58 2.03 -15.64
CA GLN A 292 -4.67 2.40 -14.56
C GLN A 292 -5.10 1.68 -13.29
N TYR A 293 -4.22 0.81 -12.80
CA TYR A 293 -4.42 0.09 -11.55
C TYR A 293 -3.17 0.19 -10.66
N GLY A 294 -3.39 0.08 -9.36
CA GLY A 294 -2.36 0.03 -8.34
C GLY A 294 -2.64 -1.12 -7.38
N THR A 295 -1.81 -1.23 -6.35
CA THR A 295 -1.96 -2.21 -5.27
C THR A 295 -2.41 -1.47 -4.01
N LEU A 296 -3.47 -1.94 -3.38
CA LEU A 296 -4.05 -1.42 -2.16
C LEU A 296 -3.68 -2.36 -1.01
N PRO A 297 -2.90 -1.92 -0.02
CA PRO A 297 -2.71 -2.66 1.23
C PRO A 297 -3.94 -2.57 2.13
N GLN A 298 -4.36 -3.69 2.74
CA GLN A 298 -5.43 -3.68 3.75
C GLN A 298 -4.98 -2.94 5.02
N SER A 299 -3.69 -3.03 5.36
CA SER A 299 -3.07 -2.31 6.46
C SER A 299 -3.28 -0.80 6.36
N LEU A 300 -3.31 -0.24 5.14
CA LEU A 300 -3.61 1.18 4.91
C LEU A 300 -5.02 1.54 5.36
N LEU A 301 -6.01 0.70 5.05
CA LEU A 301 -7.40 0.96 5.44
C LEU A 301 -7.53 0.99 6.96
N THR A 302 -6.90 0.04 7.64
CA THR A 302 -6.89 0.00 9.12
C THR A 302 -6.14 1.19 9.72
N GLU A 303 -5.05 1.63 9.08
CA GLU A 303 -4.27 2.79 9.52
C GLU A 303 -5.10 4.08 9.46
N VAL A 304 -5.84 4.28 8.36
CA VAL A 304 -6.79 5.40 8.25
C VAL A 304 -7.83 5.34 9.37
N MET A 305 -8.40 4.16 9.63
CA MET A 305 -9.43 3.99 10.67
C MET A 305 -8.92 4.27 12.08
N SER A 306 -7.64 4.05 12.36
CA SER A 306 -7.02 4.32 13.65
C SER A 306 -6.65 5.79 13.83
N ASN A 307 -6.10 6.43 12.79
CA ASN A 307 -5.41 7.71 12.91
C ASN A 307 -6.14 8.91 12.29
N TRP A 308 -7.37 8.73 11.82
CA TRP A 308 -8.12 9.79 11.14
C TRP A 308 -8.38 11.08 11.96
N GLN A 309 -8.55 10.99 13.28
CA GLN A 309 -8.79 12.17 14.14
C GLN A 309 -7.50 12.85 14.59
N GLN A 310 -6.51 12.05 15.00
CA GLN A 310 -5.30 12.55 15.66
C GLN A 310 -4.26 13.01 14.64
N HIS A 311 -4.13 12.27 13.53
CA HIS A 311 -3.11 12.44 12.51
C HIS A 311 -3.73 12.56 11.11
N GLU A 312 -4.67 13.48 10.93
CA GLU A 312 -5.29 13.76 9.62
C GLU A 312 -4.25 13.98 8.51
N GLY A 313 -3.15 14.67 8.83
CA GLY A 313 -2.10 14.94 7.85
C GLY A 313 -1.38 13.68 7.40
N SER A 314 -1.09 12.76 8.33
CA SER A 314 -0.52 11.45 8.01
C SER A 314 -1.44 10.66 7.08
N VAL A 315 -2.73 10.53 7.45
CA VAL A 315 -3.72 9.82 6.63
C VAL A 315 -3.79 10.38 5.21
N ARG A 316 -3.84 11.71 5.05
CA ARG A 316 -3.85 12.34 3.72
C ARG A 316 -2.56 12.09 2.94
N LEU A 317 -1.40 12.09 3.60
CA LEU A 317 -0.13 11.75 2.97
C LEU A 317 -0.10 10.30 2.51
N LEU A 318 -0.55 9.36 3.34
CA LEU A 318 -0.62 7.94 3.00
C LEU A 318 -1.54 7.69 1.80
N LEU A 319 -2.74 8.29 1.80
CA LEU A 319 -3.69 8.23 0.69
C LEU A 319 -3.09 8.84 -0.59
N TRP A 320 -2.37 9.96 -0.48
CA TRP A 320 -1.71 10.57 -1.64
C TRP A 320 -0.54 9.71 -2.16
N LEU A 321 0.26 9.13 -1.27
CA LEU A 321 1.37 8.26 -1.60
C LEU A 321 0.90 6.98 -2.30
N LEU A 322 -0.27 6.46 -1.95
CA LEU A 322 -0.93 5.35 -2.64
C LEU A 322 -0.98 5.54 -4.16
N PHE A 323 -1.34 6.75 -4.61
CA PHE A 323 -1.40 7.07 -6.04
C PHE A 323 -0.04 7.52 -6.59
N LYS A 324 0.74 8.27 -5.80
CA LYS A 324 2.01 8.86 -6.26
C LYS A 324 3.09 7.81 -6.49
N LEU A 325 3.29 6.89 -5.56
CA LEU A 325 4.39 5.91 -5.58
C LEU A 325 4.30 4.97 -6.78
N ARG A 326 3.09 4.73 -7.29
CA ARG A 326 2.81 3.97 -8.52
C ARG A 326 3.50 4.52 -9.77
N LEU A 327 3.76 5.83 -9.83
CA LEU A 327 4.26 6.47 -11.05
C LEU A 327 5.73 6.12 -11.37
N GLY A 328 6.43 5.39 -10.48
CA GLY A 328 7.70 4.70 -10.78
C GLY A 328 8.84 5.59 -11.27
N GLY A 329 8.73 6.91 -11.08
CA GLY A 329 9.74 7.91 -11.44
C GLY A 329 10.47 8.44 -10.21
N ASP A 330 11.33 9.45 -10.42
CA ASP A 330 11.96 10.21 -9.34
C ASP A 330 10.88 10.74 -8.39
N GLN A 331 10.84 10.20 -7.17
CA GLN A 331 9.83 10.50 -6.16
C GLN A 331 10.19 11.74 -5.35
N ARG A 332 11.09 12.57 -5.89
CA ARG A 332 11.47 13.83 -5.27
C ARG A 332 10.27 14.75 -5.08
N VAL A 333 10.00 15.09 -3.82
CA VAL A 333 8.89 15.95 -3.43
C VAL A 333 9.39 16.99 -2.44
N THR A 334 9.00 18.25 -2.66
CA THR A 334 9.30 19.32 -1.71
C THR A 334 8.42 19.22 -0.48
N VAL A 335 8.95 19.55 0.70
CA VAL A 335 8.16 19.58 1.93
C VAL A 335 6.99 20.56 1.82
N ARG A 336 7.14 21.68 1.11
CA ARG A 336 6.02 22.58 0.78
C ARG A 336 4.86 21.86 0.10
N THR A 337 5.14 20.93 -0.80
CA THR A 337 4.11 20.14 -1.49
C THR A 337 3.42 19.18 -0.52
N LEU A 338 4.18 18.50 0.35
CA LEU A 338 3.63 17.61 1.38
C LEU A 338 2.74 18.38 2.37
N LEU A 339 3.19 19.55 2.85
CA LEU A 339 2.41 20.43 3.70
C LEU A 339 1.10 20.86 3.03
N ARG A 340 1.14 21.18 1.73
CA ARG A 340 -0.06 21.54 0.97
C ARG A 340 -1.04 20.37 0.84
N ILE A 341 -0.53 19.15 0.65
CA ILE A 341 -1.37 17.94 0.56
C ILE A 341 -1.98 17.61 1.92
N ALA A 342 -1.16 17.58 2.98
CA ALA A 342 -1.61 17.22 4.32
C ALA A 342 -2.55 18.27 4.93
N TYR A 343 -2.28 19.56 4.68
CA TYR A 343 -2.91 20.66 5.41
C TYR A 343 -3.64 21.70 4.56
N GLY A 344 -3.52 21.65 3.24
CA GLY A 344 -4.14 22.64 2.34
C GLY A 344 -3.40 23.99 2.32
N GLU A 345 -3.66 24.76 1.26
CA GLU A 345 -2.98 26.05 1.02
C GLU A 345 -3.31 27.09 2.11
N SER A 346 -4.56 27.18 2.56
CA SER A 346 -4.99 28.16 3.56
C SER A 346 -4.19 28.06 4.87
N ARG A 347 -3.96 26.84 5.38
CA ARG A 347 -3.19 26.63 6.62
C ARG A 347 -1.70 26.93 6.42
N LEU A 348 -1.17 26.66 5.23
CA LEU A 348 0.21 27.01 4.86
C LEU A 348 0.40 28.54 4.76
N THR A 349 -0.55 29.26 4.16
CA THR A 349 -0.55 30.73 4.10
C THR A 349 -0.61 31.32 5.51
N LYS A 350 -1.52 30.83 6.36
CA LYS A 350 -1.61 31.25 7.78
C LYS A 350 -0.32 31.02 8.55
N ALA A 351 0.37 29.90 8.31
CA ALA A 351 1.66 29.61 8.94
C ALA A 351 2.76 30.62 8.55
N THR A 352 2.68 31.17 7.34
CA THR A 352 3.62 32.15 6.83
C THR A 352 3.29 33.57 7.30
N THR A 353 2.01 33.91 7.44
CA THR A 353 1.56 35.27 7.79
C THR A 353 1.43 35.50 9.30
N ILE A 354 0.98 34.50 10.06
CA ILE A 354 0.68 34.63 11.49
C ILE A 354 1.90 34.21 12.33
N ARG A 355 2.34 35.09 13.23
CA ARG A 355 3.46 34.82 14.14
C ARG A 355 3.18 33.58 15.00
N GLY A 356 4.11 32.63 14.99
CA GLY A 356 4.04 31.39 15.77
C GLY A 356 3.16 30.28 15.17
N ALA A 357 2.34 30.56 14.15
CA ALA A 357 1.53 29.55 13.49
C ALA A 357 2.40 28.49 12.77
N HIS A 358 3.55 28.89 12.21
CA HIS A 358 4.53 27.96 11.63
C HIS A 358 5.05 26.94 12.65
N LYS A 359 5.27 27.31 13.92
CA LYS A 359 5.78 26.38 14.94
C LYS A 359 4.78 25.26 15.23
N ARG A 360 3.50 25.63 15.34
CA ARG A 360 2.41 24.66 15.55
C ARG A 360 2.26 23.74 14.35
N LEU A 361 2.26 24.29 13.13
CA LEU A 361 2.16 23.50 11.90
C LEU A 361 3.36 22.56 11.74
N LEU A 362 4.57 23.03 12.04
CA LEU A 362 5.78 22.22 11.99
C LEU A 362 5.72 21.05 12.97
N LYS A 363 5.33 21.29 14.22
CA LYS A 363 5.17 20.21 15.22
C LYS A 363 4.17 19.15 14.76
N THR A 364 3.02 19.57 14.22
CA THR A 364 2.03 18.64 13.65
C THR A 364 2.59 17.88 12.46
N PHE A 365 3.32 18.55 11.56
CA PHE A 365 3.92 17.92 10.39
C PHE A 365 4.98 16.88 10.74
N GLU A 366 5.87 17.19 11.67
CA GLU A 366 6.90 16.25 12.11
C GLU A 366 6.27 15.03 12.79
N SER A 367 5.25 15.23 13.62
CA SER A 367 4.51 14.13 14.26
C SER A 367 3.72 13.29 13.24
N ASP A 368 3.07 13.91 12.26
CA ASP A 368 2.37 13.17 11.20
C ASP A 368 3.35 12.38 10.31
N LEU A 369 4.55 12.93 10.05
CA LEU A 369 5.59 12.23 9.29
C LEU A 369 6.17 11.04 10.08
N GLU A 370 6.21 11.14 11.41
CA GLU A 370 6.57 10.01 12.30
C GLU A 370 5.54 8.89 12.22
N THR A 371 4.24 9.21 12.18
CA THR A 371 3.19 8.21 11.96
C THR A 371 3.35 7.49 10.61
N VAL A 372 3.70 8.23 9.54
CA VAL A 372 3.99 7.65 8.23
C VAL A 372 5.20 6.71 8.28
N TYR A 373 6.24 7.10 9.03
CA TYR A 373 7.42 6.26 9.28
C TYR A 373 7.04 4.98 10.05
N ALA A 374 6.29 5.09 11.14
CA ALA A 374 5.86 3.95 11.97
C ALA A 374 4.96 2.97 11.20
N TYR A 375 4.16 3.46 10.26
CA TYR A 375 3.37 2.63 9.34
C TYR A 375 4.24 1.83 8.35
N GLY A 376 5.51 2.19 8.16
CA GLY A 376 6.47 1.48 7.31
C GLY A 376 6.77 2.16 5.96
N LEU A 377 6.47 3.46 5.81
CA LEU A 377 6.94 4.28 4.70
C LEU A 377 8.04 5.23 5.18
N ILE A 378 9.30 4.79 5.03
CA ILE A 378 10.45 5.52 5.59
C ILE A 378 10.83 6.67 4.65
N PRO A 379 10.74 7.94 5.08
CA PRO A 379 11.10 9.07 4.24
C PRO A 379 12.62 9.15 4.04
N LEU A 380 13.06 9.30 2.78
CA LEU A 380 14.46 9.49 2.44
C LEU A 380 14.77 10.98 2.32
N PHE A 381 15.47 11.55 3.29
CA PHE A 381 15.84 12.97 3.30
C PHE A 381 16.94 13.26 2.28
N ASP A 382 16.77 14.30 1.46
CA ASP A 382 17.81 14.75 0.53
C ASP A 382 18.95 15.44 1.32
N PRO A 383 20.19 14.95 1.31
CA PRO A 383 21.27 15.50 2.12
C PRO A 383 21.63 16.96 1.75
N GLU A 384 21.38 17.38 0.50
CA GLU A 384 21.70 18.75 0.06
C GLU A 384 20.65 19.76 0.54
N THR A 385 19.37 19.43 0.40
CA THR A 385 18.27 20.36 0.67
C THR A 385 17.60 20.14 2.02
N TYR A 386 17.75 18.96 2.61
CA TYR A 386 17.19 18.54 3.89
C TYR A 386 18.27 17.98 4.85
N PRO A 387 19.28 18.79 5.22
CA PRO A 387 20.35 18.37 6.13
C PRO A 387 19.87 18.08 7.57
N LEU A 388 20.68 17.35 8.33
CA LEU A 388 20.39 16.85 9.68
C LEU A 388 19.91 17.93 10.67
N ASP A 389 20.39 19.17 10.56
CA ASP A 389 20.06 20.26 11.49
C ASP A 389 18.62 20.78 11.37
N ILE A 390 17.95 20.49 10.26
CA ILE A 390 16.54 20.84 10.05
C ILE A 390 15.61 19.62 10.01
N GLN A 391 16.14 18.40 10.15
CA GLN A 391 15.37 17.16 10.22
C GLN A 391 14.53 17.05 11.51
N PRO A 392 13.47 16.23 11.51
CA PRO A 392 12.71 15.94 12.71
C PRO A 392 13.58 15.24 13.75
N LEU A 393 13.28 15.46 15.04
CA LEU A 393 14.06 14.85 16.13
C LEU A 393 13.96 13.33 16.12
N TRP A 394 12.77 12.77 15.89
CA TRP A 394 12.56 11.32 15.82
C TRP A 394 13.40 10.66 14.71
N ALA A 395 13.67 11.36 13.60
CA ALA A 395 14.47 10.82 12.51
C ALA A 395 15.95 10.72 12.89
N ARG A 396 16.43 11.67 13.70
CA ARG A 396 17.79 11.65 14.26
C ARG A 396 17.92 10.67 15.42
N ALA A 397 16.84 10.48 16.19
CA ALA A 397 16.80 9.55 17.30
C ALA A 397 16.68 8.08 16.85
N ALA A 398 16.22 7.83 15.62
CA ALA A 398 16.17 6.48 15.04
C ALA A 398 17.56 5.86 14.84
N ASP A 399 18.62 6.67 14.79
CA ASP A 399 20.01 6.20 14.69
C ASP A 399 20.61 5.83 16.07
N ILE A 400 19.86 5.97 17.17
CA ILE A 400 20.32 5.58 18.52
C ILE A 400 20.31 4.04 18.60
N PRO A 401 21.47 3.41 18.88
CA PRO A 401 21.54 1.96 19.05
C PRO A 401 20.69 1.48 20.24
N ASP A 402 20.11 0.28 20.12
CA ASP A 402 19.37 -0.37 21.22
C ASP A 402 20.30 -0.94 22.31
N ASP A 403 21.57 -1.20 21.95
CA ASP A 403 22.58 -1.69 22.88
C ASP A 403 23.08 -0.58 23.81
N VAL A 404 23.26 -0.89 25.10
CA VAL A 404 23.57 0.09 26.14
C VAL A 404 24.95 0.71 25.95
N ASP A 405 25.95 -0.09 25.56
CA ASP A 405 27.32 0.38 25.39
C ASP A 405 27.44 1.23 24.11
N ASP A 406 26.78 0.79 23.03
CA ASP A 406 26.72 1.55 21.78
C ASP A 406 25.91 2.86 21.92
N ALA A 407 24.82 2.85 22.70
CA ALA A 407 24.04 4.05 23.01
C ALA A 407 24.85 5.04 23.88
N LEU A 408 25.60 4.55 24.87
CA LEU A 408 26.47 5.39 25.68
C LEU A 408 27.54 6.07 24.81
N GLN A 409 28.16 5.31 23.91
CA GLN A 409 29.14 5.84 22.95
C GLN A 409 28.51 6.89 22.03
N PHE A 410 27.28 6.64 21.53
CA PHE A 410 26.53 7.60 20.73
C PHE A 410 26.35 8.94 21.47
N TRP A 411 25.96 8.93 22.75
CA TRP A 411 25.77 10.17 23.53
C TRP A 411 27.07 10.90 23.83
N VAL A 412 28.18 10.17 24.05
CA VAL A 412 29.52 10.76 24.22
C VAL A 412 29.94 11.47 22.93
N ASP A 413 29.66 10.87 21.77
CA ASP A 413 29.99 11.45 20.48
C ASP A 413 29.07 12.62 20.12
N ASP A 414 27.76 12.55 20.42
CA ASP A 414 26.79 13.62 20.18
C ASP A 414 27.08 14.89 21.00
N ALA A 415 27.49 14.74 22.27
CA ALA A 415 27.87 15.86 23.13
C ALA A 415 29.10 16.63 22.63
N ASN A 416 29.99 15.95 21.88
CA ASN A 416 31.20 16.54 21.31
C ASN A 416 31.00 17.09 19.89
N GLN A 417 29.80 16.96 19.31
CA GLN A 417 29.47 17.49 17.99
C GLN A 417 28.88 18.90 18.08
N ALA A 418 29.22 19.75 17.10
CA ALA A 418 28.69 21.11 16.99
C ALA A 418 27.18 21.21 16.65
N ARG A 419 26.47 20.07 16.56
CA ARG A 419 25.05 19.94 16.21
C ARG A 419 24.42 18.78 16.96
N SER A 420 24.51 18.80 18.29
CA SER A 420 23.97 17.76 19.18
C SER A 420 22.46 17.54 18.94
N LEU A 421 21.97 16.36 19.27
CA LEU A 421 20.53 16.05 19.27
C LEU A 421 19.73 16.98 20.19
N THR A 422 20.38 17.52 21.22
CA THR A 422 19.79 18.45 22.20
C THR A 422 19.85 19.92 21.79
N ASP A 423 20.52 20.26 20.69
CA ASP A 423 20.68 21.64 20.24
C ASP A 423 19.37 22.28 19.78
N LYS A 424 19.31 23.61 19.92
CA LYS A 424 18.16 24.39 19.44
C LYS A 424 18.11 24.38 17.91
N ALA A 425 16.93 24.09 17.37
CA ALA A 425 16.69 24.20 15.94
C ALA A 425 17.07 25.60 15.40
N PRO A 426 17.64 25.68 14.18
CA PRO A 426 18.13 26.95 13.64
C PRO A 426 16.97 27.93 13.39
N ARG A 427 17.24 29.23 13.52
CA ARG A 427 16.22 30.30 13.43
C ARG A 427 15.52 30.33 12.06
N ASP A 428 16.22 29.89 11.02
CA ASP A 428 15.76 29.81 9.63
C ASP A 428 15.30 28.39 9.24
N LYS A 429 15.03 27.48 10.21
CA LYS A 429 14.53 26.13 9.95
C LYS A 429 13.31 26.13 9.04
N TRP A 430 12.32 26.99 9.31
CA TRP A 430 11.07 27.05 8.53
C TRP A 430 11.28 27.38 7.04
N PRO A 431 11.94 28.50 6.65
CA PRO A 431 12.17 28.81 5.24
C PRO A 431 13.06 27.79 4.54
N ARG A 432 14.04 27.19 5.23
CA ARG A 432 14.85 26.09 4.68
C ARG A 432 14.00 24.84 4.43
N LEU A 433 13.17 24.46 5.40
CA LEU A 433 12.29 23.31 5.32
C LEU A 433 11.32 23.42 4.14
N LEU A 434 10.73 24.58 3.87
CA LEU A 434 9.81 24.75 2.72
C LEU A 434 10.44 24.39 1.37
N ASN A 435 11.76 24.57 1.25
CA ASN A 435 12.52 24.26 0.04
C ASN A 435 13.20 22.88 0.09
N ALA A 436 13.23 22.26 1.27
CA ALA A 436 13.77 20.93 1.49
C ALA A 436 13.00 19.87 0.70
N ARG A 437 13.70 18.79 0.33
CA ARG A 437 13.14 17.70 -0.48
C ARG A 437 13.29 16.37 0.24
N LEU A 438 12.29 15.51 0.04
CA LEU A 438 12.44 14.08 0.22
C LEU A 438 12.83 13.49 -1.13
N SER A 439 13.84 12.63 -1.16
CA SER A 439 14.27 11.89 -2.35
C SER A 439 13.28 10.79 -2.75
N GLY A 440 12.48 10.32 -1.79
CA GLY A 440 11.46 9.30 -1.96
C GLY A 440 11.10 8.65 -0.64
N PHE A 441 10.49 7.47 -0.71
CA PHE A 441 10.20 6.64 0.45
C PHE A 441 10.77 5.24 0.24
N GLU A 442 11.38 4.67 1.26
CA GLU A 442 11.63 3.24 1.30
C GLU A 442 10.30 2.52 1.61
N LEU A 443 10.02 1.47 0.83
CA LEU A 443 8.72 0.81 0.82
C LEU A 443 8.81 -0.49 1.62
N SER A 444 7.90 -0.69 2.56
CA SER A 444 7.67 -1.99 3.21
C SER A 444 7.17 -3.05 2.22
N GLU A 445 7.23 -4.34 2.59
CA GLU A 445 6.83 -5.45 1.70
C GLU A 445 5.43 -5.27 1.09
N ASP A 446 4.47 -4.80 1.88
CA ASP A 446 3.09 -4.54 1.45
C ASP A 446 3.02 -3.50 0.32
N TRP A 447 3.94 -2.53 0.31
CA TRP A 447 4.03 -1.46 -0.69
C TRP A 447 4.96 -1.79 -1.86
N GLN A 448 5.91 -2.71 -1.68
CA GLN A 448 6.82 -3.12 -2.75
C GLN A 448 6.07 -3.82 -3.89
N GLN A 449 4.95 -4.50 -3.60
CA GLN A 449 4.08 -5.09 -4.62
C GLN A 449 3.36 -4.04 -5.49
N THR A 450 3.29 -2.78 -5.04
CA THR A 450 2.66 -1.65 -5.75
C THR A 450 3.54 -1.13 -6.89
N VAL A 451 4.86 -1.34 -6.82
CA VAL A 451 5.80 -0.91 -7.84
C VAL A 451 6.05 -2.05 -8.81
N ARG A 452 5.46 -1.98 -10.01
CA ARG A 452 5.98 -2.74 -11.16
C ARG A 452 7.44 -2.32 -11.33
N ARG A 453 8.38 -3.19 -10.95
CA ARG A 453 9.80 -3.03 -11.29
C ARG A 453 9.85 -2.83 -12.80
N ARG A 454 10.05 -1.59 -13.25
CA ARG A 454 10.76 -1.39 -14.51
C ARG A 454 12.10 -2.06 -14.25
N SER A 455 12.35 -3.18 -14.92
CA SER A 455 13.70 -3.72 -15.02
C SER A 455 14.58 -2.51 -15.32
N PRO A 456 15.52 -2.15 -14.43
CA PRO A 456 16.37 -1.03 -14.71
C PRO A 456 17.00 -1.35 -16.06
N LYS A 457 16.87 -0.43 -17.04
CA LYS A 457 17.82 -0.41 -18.15
C LYS A 457 19.16 -0.61 -17.47
N ARG A 458 19.88 -1.67 -17.84
CA ARG A 458 21.17 -2.06 -17.26
C ARG A 458 22.12 -0.87 -17.40
N HIS A 459 22.01 0.11 -16.52
CA HIS A 459 23.11 0.93 -16.11
C HIS A 459 23.99 -0.06 -15.39
N ARG A 460 25.10 -0.40 -16.06
CA ARG A 460 26.28 -1.02 -15.47
C ARG A 460 26.52 -0.33 -14.14
N LYS A 461 26.01 -0.89 -13.05
CA LYS A 461 26.53 -0.61 -11.72
C LYS A 461 27.94 -1.19 -11.77
N GLN A 462 28.91 -0.28 -11.82
CA GLN A 462 30.26 -0.59 -11.37
C GLN A 462 30.10 -1.19 -9.98
N SER A 463 30.31 -2.50 -9.88
CA SER A 463 30.56 -3.13 -8.60
C SER A 463 31.70 -2.35 -7.96
N ARG A 464 31.48 -1.87 -6.73
CA ARG A 464 32.59 -1.65 -5.80
C ARG A 464 33.23 -3.02 -5.60
N HIS A 465 34.15 -3.38 -6.49
CA HIS A 465 35.12 -4.41 -6.21
C HIS A 465 35.96 -3.88 -5.06
N ILE A 466 35.98 -4.62 -3.96
CA ILE A 466 37.14 -4.63 -3.09
C ILE A 466 38.31 -4.95 -4.02
N GLN A 467 39.12 -3.93 -4.33
CA GLN A 467 40.32 -4.10 -5.14
C GLN A 467 41.30 -4.90 -4.32
N VAL A 468 41.30 -6.23 -4.48
CA VAL A 468 42.53 -6.98 -4.28
C VAL A 468 43.44 -6.51 -5.42
N GLU A 469 44.44 -5.69 -5.11
CA GLU A 469 45.41 -5.19 -6.09
C GLU A 469 45.92 -6.38 -6.92
N GLN A 470 45.61 -6.42 -8.21
CA GLN A 470 46.11 -7.45 -9.09
C GLN A 470 47.58 -7.15 -9.41
N LEU A 471 48.45 -8.14 -9.21
CA LEU A 471 49.87 -8.05 -9.58
C LEU A 471 50.02 -7.68 -11.06
N SER A 472 50.77 -6.61 -11.37
CA SER A 472 51.06 -6.23 -12.74
C SER A 472 52.08 -7.19 -13.38
N GLY A 473 51.89 -7.52 -14.66
CA GLY A 473 52.80 -8.43 -15.38
C GLY A 473 54.24 -7.92 -15.43
N SER A 474 54.44 -6.60 -15.45
CA SER A 474 55.74 -5.95 -15.34
C SER A 474 56.38 -6.13 -13.96
N ALA A 475 55.61 -6.06 -12.87
CA ALA A 475 56.10 -6.34 -11.51
C ALA A 475 56.53 -7.79 -11.35
N VAL A 476 55.75 -8.74 -11.89
CA VAL A 476 56.10 -10.18 -11.90
C VAL A 476 57.41 -10.42 -12.67
N LYS A 477 57.58 -9.79 -13.83
CA LYS A 477 58.81 -9.89 -14.63
C LYS A 477 60.03 -9.30 -13.92
N ALA A 478 59.86 -8.15 -13.26
CA ALA A 478 60.92 -7.51 -12.49
C ALA A 478 61.33 -8.34 -11.27
N ALA A 479 60.36 -8.85 -10.50
CA ALA A 479 60.60 -9.70 -9.35
C ALA A 479 61.28 -11.02 -9.74
N ARG A 480 60.83 -11.66 -10.83
CA ARG A 480 61.47 -12.87 -11.35
C ARG A 480 62.94 -12.64 -11.71
N LYS A 481 63.24 -11.52 -12.39
CA LYS A 481 64.61 -11.14 -12.73
C LYS A 481 65.46 -10.84 -11.50
N ARG A 482 64.92 -10.15 -10.49
CA ARG A 482 65.63 -9.87 -9.23
C ARG A 482 66.03 -11.15 -8.49
N GLN A 483 65.20 -12.18 -8.57
CA GLN A 483 65.48 -13.49 -7.95
C GLN A 483 66.19 -14.48 -8.88
N ASN A 484 66.71 -14.03 -10.04
CA ASN A 484 67.41 -14.86 -11.03
C ASN A 484 66.63 -16.10 -11.53
N PHE A 485 65.30 -16.06 -11.46
CA PHE A 485 64.48 -17.15 -11.99
C PHE A 485 64.37 -17.07 -13.51
N THR A 486 64.56 -18.18 -14.21
CA THR A 486 64.12 -18.30 -15.60
C THR A 486 62.60 -18.47 -15.67
N GLN A 487 61.97 -18.10 -16.79
CA GLN A 487 60.52 -18.31 -16.96
C GLN A 487 60.12 -19.79 -16.77
N ARG A 488 60.99 -20.72 -17.18
CA ARG A 488 60.80 -22.16 -17.01
C ARG A 488 60.94 -22.60 -15.55
N SER A 489 61.87 -22.02 -14.80
CA SER A 489 62.04 -22.31 -13.37
C SER A 489 60.85 -21.82 -12.55
N LEU A 490 60.36 -20.60 -12.82
CA LEU A 490 59.18 -20.06 -12.15
C LEU A 490 57.92 -20.89 -12.48
N ALA A 491 57.76 -21.28 -13.74
CA ALA A 491 56.66 -22.14 -14.16
C ALA A 491 56.66 -23.49 -13.42
N LYS A 492 57.84 -24.10 -13.24
CA LYS A 492 57.99 -25.36 -12.49
C LYS A 492 57.60 -25.20 -11.01
N HIS A 493 57.99 -24.12 -10.35
CA HIS A 493 57.63 -23.84 -8.95
C HIS A 493 56.13 -23.59 -8.77
N LEU A 494 55.46 -23.02 -9.78
CA LEU A 494 54.02 -22.74 -9.75
C LEU A 494 53.15 -23.91 -10.25
N GLY A 495 53.75 -24.97 -10.80
CA GLY A 495 53.02 -26.06 -11.45
C GLY A 495 52.30 -25.62 -12.74
N LYS A 496 52.85 -24.66 -13.47
CA LYS A 496 52.28 -24.10 -14.72
C LYS A 496 53.24 -24.28 -15.91
N SER A 497 52.77 -23.94 -17.11
CA SER A 497 53.61 -23.95 -18.31
C SER A 497 54.47 -22.69 -18.42
N GLN A 498 55.60 -22.78 -19.14
CA GLN A 498 56.44 -21.61 -19.42
C GLN A 498 55.68 -20.52 -20.21
N SER A 499 54.82 -20.94 -21.15
CA SER A 499 53.98 -20.02 -21.94
C SER A 499 53.04 -19.23 -21.05
N TRP A 500 52.45 -19.86 -20.02
CA TRP A 500 51.60 -19.20 -19.05
C TRP A 500 52.35 -18.07 -18.32
N VAL A 501 53.57 -18.32 -17.83
CA VAL A 501 54.38 -17.27 -17.16
C VAL A 501 54.69 -16.11 -18.11
N ARG A 502 55.08 -16.41 -19.36
CA ARG A 502 55.34 -15.39 -20.37
C ARG A 502 54.10 -14.55 -20.68
N ASP A 503 52.93 -15.16 -20.76
CA ASP A 503 51.69 -14.47 -21.10
C ASP A 503 51.16 -13.61 -19.94
N VAL A 504 51.43 -14.03 -18.69
CA VAL A 504 51.23 -13.21 -17.47
C VAL A 504 52.18 -12.01 -17.45
N GLU A 505 53.48 -12.20 -17.71
CA GLU A 505 54.47 -11.11 -17.76
C GLU A 505 54.15 -10.05 -18.82
N ASN A 506 53.58 -10.49 -19.94
CA ASN A 506 53.19 -9.61 -21.05
C ASN A 506 51.78 -9.02 -20.89
N GLY A 507 51.10 -9.27 -19.76
CA GLY A 507 49.77 -8.73 -19.47
C GLY A 507 48.65 -9.27 -20.36
N ARG A 508 48.89 -10.38 -21.07
CA ARG A 508 47.91 -10.99 -21.99
C ARG A 508 46.93 -11.90 -21.26
N PHE A 509 47.20 -12.25 -20.01
CA PHE A 509 46.38 -13.16 -19.21
C PHE A 509 46.07 -12.59 -17.83
N LYS A 510 44.81 -12.72 -17.39
CA LYS A 510 44.41 -12.39 -16.01
C LYS A 510 44.62 -13.60 -15.13
N VAL A 511 45.47 -13.46 -14.11
CA VAL A 511 45.79 -14.53 -13.16
C VAL A 511 44.64 -14.73 -12.18
N ALA A 512 44.23 -15.98 -11.93
CA ALA A 512 43.23 -16.32 -10.92
C ALA A 512 43.72 -15.95 -9.50
N PRO A 513 42.83 -15.64 -8.54
CA PRO A 513 43.22 -15.19 -7.20
C PRO A 513 44.16 -16.16 -6.47
N GLU A 514 43.95 -17.46 -6.59
CA GLU A 514 44.80 -18.51 -6.00
C GLU A 514 46.23 -18.49 -6.58
N ASP A 515 46.34 -18.32 -7.90
CA ASP A 515 47.63 -18.24 -8.60
C ASP A 515 48.33 -16.89 -8.32
N GLN A 516 47.60 -15.82 -8.00
CA GLN A 516 48.17 -14.54 -7.56
C GLN A 516 48.81 -14.65 -6.17
N ALA A 517 48.15 -15.32 -5.23
CA ALA A 517 48.72 -15.57 -3.90
C ALA A 517 50.00 -16.40 -3.99
N ARG A 518 50.01 -17.43 -4.84
CA ARG A 518 51.22 -18.23 -5.11
C ARG A 518 52.33 -17.41 -5.75
N LEU A 519 52.01 -16.55 -6.71
CA LEU A 519 53.01 -15.65 -7.33
C LEU A 519 53.60 -14.66 -6.32
N ARG A 520 52.77 -14.04 -5.46
CA ARG A 520 53.23 -13.16 -4.38
C ARG A 520 54.18 -13.88 -3.43
N HIS A 521 53.80 -15.07 -2.98
CA HIS A 521 54.62 -15.89 -2.09
C HIS A 521 55.93 -16.34 -2.74
N THR A 522 55.89 -16.81 -3.99
CA THR A 522 57.09 -17.36 -4.66
C THR A 522 58.07 -16.27 -5.08
N LEU A 523 57.57 -15.06 -5.38
CA LEU A 523 58.37 -13.91 -5.83
C LEU A 523 58.58 -12.85 -4.75
N ASN A 524 58.18 -13.12 -3.49
CA ASN A 524 58.21 -12.17 -2.37
C ASN A 524 57.69 -10.77 -2.73
N ILE A 525 56.55 -10.72 -3.42
CA ILE A 525 55.87 -9.45 -3.74
C ILE A 525 54.78 -9.27 -2.69
N GLN A 526 54.85 -8.18 -1.91
CA GLN A 526 53.82 -7.84 -0.92
C GLN A 526 52.46 -7.57 -1.59
#